data_AF-A0A356J0D5-F1
#
_entry.id   AF-A0A356J0D5-F1
#
_cell.length_a   1.000
_cell.length_b   1.000
_cell.length_c   1.000
_cell.angle_alpha   90.00
_cell.angle_beta   90.00
_cell.angle_gamma   90.00
#
_symmetry.space_group_name_H-M   'P 1'
#
loop_
_entity.id
_entity.type
_entity.pdbx_description
1 polymer ?
#
loop_
_entity_poly.entity_id
_entity_poly.type
_entity_poly.pdbx_seq_one_letter_code
_entity_poly.pdbx_strand_id
1 'polypeptide(L)'
;MIRIVKEKAFASVLEVIVTAVIFMLAAFGIMTTVSMLRPHDLESYRELEAAYHAKNMMDYLRGQVDAGTWDTGPLATGVTHSNTIGDYTVNWSLTEVDPAAYPPGLAPRKLAMNVYYPD
;
A
#
# COMPACT_ATOMS: atom_id res chain seq x y z
N MET A 1 58.63 33.71 -44.90
CA MET A 1 57.23 33.93 -45.30
C MET A 1 56.37 32.93 -44.54
N ILE A 2 55.92 33.27 -43.34
CA ILE A 2 55.14 32.38 -42.46
C ILE A 2 53.67 32.58 -42.81
N ARG A 3 53.04 31.56 -43.40
CA ARG A 3 51.60 31.56 -43.70
C ARG A 3 50.84 31.32 -42.39
N ILE A 4 50.19 32.35 -41.89
CA ILE A 4 49.22 32.24 -40.80
C ILE A 4 48.00 31.50 -41.36
N VAL A 5 47.87 30.22 -41.03
CA VAL A 5 46.63 29.47 -41.22
C VAL A 5 45.66 29.98 -40.15
N LYS A 6 44.64 30.72 -40.57
CA LYS A 6 43.52 31.08 -39.69
C LYS A 6 42.76 29.81 -39.35
N GLU A 7 43.05 29.21 -38.20
CA GLU A 7 42.18 28.23 -37.55
C GLU A 7 40.80 28.88 -37.36
N LYS A 8 39.76 28.27 -37.93
CA LYS A 8 38.36 28.65 -37.68
C LYS A 8 37.96 28.16 -36.28
N ALA A 9 38.53 28.77 -35.25
CA ALA A 9 38.22 28.51 -33.87
C ALA A 9 37.13 29.47 -33.39
N PHE A 10 35.88 29.27 -33.81
CA PHE A 10 34.68 29.73 -33.09
C PHE A 10 33.52 28.84 -33.53
N ALA A 11 33.12 27.90 -32.66
CA ALA A 11 31.78 27.34 -32.73
C ALA A 11 30.80 28.52 -32.76
N SER A 12 29.95 28.58 -33.78
CA SER A 12 29.06 29.73 -33.98
C SER A 12 28.23 29.97 -32.72
N VAL A 13 28.01 31.22 -32.32
CA VAL A 13 27.12 31.54 -31.18
C VAL A 13 25.74 30.86 -31.36
N LEU A 14 25.30 30.70 -32.61
CA LEU A 14 24.10 29.96 -32.96
C LEU A 14 24.16 28.48 -32.55
N GLU A 15 25.30 27.83 -32.75
CA GLU A 15 25.53 26.42 -32.40
C GLU A 15 25.49 26.20 -30.89
N VAL A 16 26.04 27.16 -30.12
CA VAL A 16 25.98 27.15 -28.64
C VAL A 16 24.53 27.32 -28.14
N ILE A 17 23.74 28.17 -28.80
CA ILE A 17 22.32 28.36 -28.43
C ILE A 17 21.52 27.09 -28.74
N VAL A 18 21.69 26.51 -29.92
CA VAL A 18 20.96 25.30 -30.33
C VAL A 18 21.31 24.11 -29.43
N THR A 19 22.58 23.92 -29.11
CA THR A 19 23.02 22.84 -28.21
C THR A 19 22.50 23.04 -26.78
N ALA A 20 22.45 24.27 -26.26
CA ALA A 20 21.89 24.55 -24.94
C ALA A 20 20.38 24.25 -24.85
N VAL A 21 19.60 24.57 -25.90
CA VAL A 21 18.16 24.29 -25.95
C VAL A 21 17.88 22.79 -25.97
N ILE A 22 18.62 22.03 -26.79
CA ILE A 22 18.49 20.57 -26.86
C ILE A 22 18.84 19.94 -25.49
N PHE A 23 19.88 20.43 -24.83
CA PHE A 23 20.29 19.96 -23.52
C PHE A 23 19.22 20.23 -22.45
N MET A 24 18.57 21.40 -22.46
CA MET A 24 17.47 21.69 -21.53
C MET A 24 16.27 20.78 -21.74
N LEU A 25 15.87 20.52 -22.99
CA LEU A 25 14.75 19.63 -23.30
C LEU A 25 15.04 18.19 -22.86
N ALA A 26 16.26 17.71 -23.08
CA ALA A 26 16.69 16.39 -22.62
C ALA A 26 16.70 16.31 -21.09
N ALA A 27 17.26 17.31 -20.40
CA ALA A 27 17.29 17.35 -18.94
C ALA A 27 15.87 17.39 -18.34
N PHE A 28 14.95 18.15 -18.94
CA PHE A 28 13.56 18.21 -18.49
C PHE A 28 12.84 16.87 -18.69
N GLY A 29 13.03 16.21 -19.84
CA GLY A 29 12.48 14.87 -20.11
C GLY A 29 13.03 13.78 -19.20
N ILE A 30 14.30 13.87 -18.80
CA ILE A 30 14.90 12.96 -17.82
C ILE A 30 14.32 13.24 -16.42
N MET A 31 14.16 14.50 -16.02
CA MET A 31 13.57 14.83 -14.71
C MET A 31 12.10 14.41 -14.59
N THR A 32 11.30 14.51 -15.65
CA THR A 32 9.90 14.06 -15.63
C THR A 32 9.79 12.53 -15.54
N THR A 33 10.65 11.80 -16.25
CA THR A 33 10.70 10.33 -16.18
C THR A 33 11.22 9.82 -14.83
N VAL A 34 12.20 10.50 -14.22
CA VAL A 34 12.66 10.18 -12.86
C VAL A 34 11.61 10.54 -11.80
N SER A 35 10.85 11.62 -11.98
CA SER A 35 9.72 11.95 -11.08
C SER A 35 8.58 10.94 -11.15
N MET A 36 8.37 10.29 -12.30
CA MET A 36 7.40 9.19 -12.46
C MET A 36 7.87 7.88 -11.82
N LEU A 37 9.18 7.72 -11.58
CA LEU A 37 9.76 6.59 -10.85
C LEU A 37 9.72 6.77 -9.33
N ARG A 38 9.24 7.92 -8.83
CA ARG A 38 9.04 8.11 -7.39
C ARG A 38 7.83 7.28 -6.97
N PRO A 39 7.97 6.27 -6.10
CA PRO A 39 6.87 5.39 -5.74
C PRO A 39 5.80 6.23 -5.03
N HIS A 40 4.65 6.37 -5.68
CA HIS A 40 3.47 7.02 -5.10
C HIS A 40 2.70 6.05 -4.18
N ASP A 41 3.18 4.82 -3.99
CA ASP A 41 2.33 3.67 -3.60
C ASP A 41 2.81 2.88 -2.36
N LEU A 42 3.63 3.47 -1.48
CA LEU A 42 3.94 2.78 -0.21
C LEU A 42 2.70 2.61 0.67
N GLU A 43 1.77 3.57 0.68
CA GLU A 43 0.49 3.44 1.39
C GLU A 43 -0.42 2.40 0.71
N SER A 44 -0.59 2.48 -0.61
CA SER A 44 -1.42 1.55 -1.40
C SER A 44 -1.00 0.09 -1.22
N TYR A 45 0.31 -0.18 -1.19
CA TYR A 45 0.83 -1.52 -0.94
C TYR A 45 0.54 -2.01 0.49
N ARG A 46 0.74 -1.15 1.50
CA ARG A 46 0.48 -1.50 2.90
C ARG A 46 -1.01 -1.72 3.19
N GLU A 47 -1.90 -0.96 2.55
CA GLU A 47 -3.35 -1.18 2.61
C GLU A 47 -3.74 -2.54 2.03
N LEU A 48 -3.13 -2.91 0.89
CA LEU A 48 -3.34 -4.22 0.27
C LEU A 48 -2.87 -5.35 1.20
N GLU A 49 -1.68 -5.22 1.79
CA GLU A 49 -1.15 -6.18 2.76
C GLU A 49 -2.02 -6.27 4.02
N ALA A 50 -2.50 -5.14 4.54
CA ALA A 50 -3.44 -5.10 5.66
C ALA A 50 -4.73 -5.88 5.33
N ALA A 51 -5.25 -5.75 4.11
CA ALA A 51 -6.41 -6.50 3.65
C ALA A 51 -6.14 -8.01 3.58
N TYR A 52 -4.93 -8.43 3.17
CA TYR A 52 -4.53 -9.84 3.21
C TYR A 52 -4.43 -10.37 4.64
N HIS A 53 -3.89 -9.59 5.57
CA HIS A 53 -3.85 -9.95 6.99
C HIS A 53 -5.25 -10.09 7.59
N ALA A 54 -6.16 -9.16 7.27
CA ALA A 54 -7.58 -9.25 7.62
C ALA A 54 -8.22 -10.54 7.08
N LYS A 55 -8.02 -10.86 5.80
CA LYS A 55 -8.55 -12.09 5.20
C LYS A 55 -8.03 -13.34 5.91
N ASN A 56 -6.73 -13.43 6.16
CA ASN A 56 -6.14 -14.57 6.84
C ASN A 56 -6.68 -14.73 8.26
N MET A 57 -6.91 -13.62 8.98
CA MET A 57 -7.56 -13.65 10.29
C MET A 57 -8.99 -14.18 10.20
N MET A 58 -9.78 -13.75 9.21
CA MET A 58 -11.13 -14.27 9.01
C MET A 58 -11.13 -15.78 8.72
N ASP A 59 -10.21 -16.26 7.89
CA ASP A 59 -10.09 -17.68 7.57
C ASP A 59 -9.66 -18.49 8.81
N TYR A 60 -8.77 -17.95 9.66
CA TYR A 60 -8.45 -18.52 10.96
C TYR A 60 -9.67 -18.60 11.88
N LEU A 61 -10.41 -17.49 12.05
CA LEU A 61 -11.60 -17.46 12.90
C LEU A 61 -12.68 -18.43 12.41
N ARG A 62 -12.89 -18.55 11.09
CA ARG A 62 -13.78 -19.57 10.52
C ARG A 62 -13.33 -20.99 10.85
N GLY A 63 -12.02 -21.26 10.80
CA GLY A 63 -11.46 -22.55 11.18
C GLY A 63 -11.64 -22.87 12.67
N GLN A 64 -11.84 -21.85 13.51
CA GLN A 64 -12.16 -22.03 14.92
C GLN A 64 -13.67 -22.22 15.17
N VAL A 65 -14.56 -22.03 14.20
CA VAL A 65 -16.01 -22.19 14.42
C VAL A 65 -16.35 -23.67 14.53
N ASP A 66 -16.45 -24.15 15.76
CA ASP A 66 -16.98 -25.46 16.09
C ASP A 66 -17.99 -25.36 17.26
N ALA A 67 -18.69 -26.47 17.54
CA ALA A 67 -19.75 -26.49 18.55
C ALA A 67 -19.24 -26.28 20.00
N GLY A 68 -17.93 -26.45 20.26
CA GLY A 68 -17.32 -26.30 21.58
C GLY A 68 -16.60 -24.96 21.79
N THR A 69 -16.12 -24.33 20.72
CA THR A 69 -15.39 -23.06 20.74
C THR A 69 -16.26 -21.85 20.46
N TRP A 70 -17.52 -22.06 20.04
CA TRP A 70 -18.43 -20.99 19.66
C TRP A 70 -18.48 -19.85 20.68
N ASP A 71 -18.56 -20.14 21.98
CA ASP A 71 -18.66 -19.12 23.04
C ASP A 71 -17.35 -18.85 23.78
N THR A 72 -16.21 -19.34 23.29
CA THR A 72 -14.95 -19.29 24.04
C THR A 72 -13.76 -18.86 23.18
N GLY A 73 -12.65 -18.54 23.86
CA GLY A 73 -11.39 -18.21 23.21
C GLY A 73 -11.51 -17.04 22.22
N PRO A 74 -11.01 -17.17 20.98
CA PRO A 74 -10.99 -16.09 19.99
C PRO A 74 -12.36 -15.77 19.38
N LEU A 75 -13.40 -16.55 19.72
CA LEU A 75 -14.79 -16.36 19.27
C LEU A 75 -15.72 -15.80 20.36
N ALA A 76 -15.18 -15.53 21.56
CA ALA A 76 -15.95 -14.98 22.67
C ALA A 76 -16.55 -13.62 22.31
N THR A 77 -17.83 -13.43 22.60
CA THR A 77 -18.52 -12.16 22.33
C THR A 77 -18.29 -11.14 23.43
N GLY A 78 -18.36 -9.86 23.07
CA GLY A 78 -18.17 -8.75 24.01
C GLY A 78 -16.72 -8.55 24.48
N VAL A 79 -15.77 -9.28 23.90
CA VAL A 79 -14.34 -9.16 24.17
C VAL A 79 -13.63 -8.63 22.92
N THR A 80 -12.67 -7.73 23.12
CA THR A 80 -11.74 -7.33 22.06
C THR A 80 -10.49 -8.19 22.15
N HIS A 81 -10.20 -8.86 21.05
CA HIS A 81 -8.99 -9.65 20.87
C HIS A 81 -7.98 -8.88 20.02
N SER A 82 -6.71 -9.18 20.22
CA SER A 82 -5.60 -8.59 19.48
C SER A 82 -4.61 -9.68 19.10
N ASN A 83 -4.09 -9.61 17.88
CA ASN A 83 -3.02 -10.47 17.41
C ASN A 83 -2.05 -9.66 16.55
N THR A 84 -0.77 -9.96 16.67
CA THR A 84 0.31 -9.30 15.93
C THR A 84 0.83 -10.25 14.87
N ILE A 85 0.81 -9.82 13.60
CA ILE A 85 1.28 -10.59 12.46
C ILE A 85 2.39 -9.79 11.77
N GLY A 86 3.65 -10.13 12.07
CA GLY A 86 4.78 -9.29 11.67
C GLY A 86 4.68 -7.92 12.36
N ASP A 87 4.67 -6.84 11.58
CA ASP A 87 4.51 -5.48 12.10
C ASP A 87 3.03 -5.02 12.15
N TYR A 88 2.10 -5.85 11.69
CA TYR A 88 0.68 -5.52 11.67
C TYR A 88 0.00 -5.93 12.98
N THR A 89 -0.90 -5.09 13.47
CA THR A 89 -1.75 -5.42 14.61
C THR A 89 -3.19 -5.57 14.14
N VAL A 90 -3.79 -6.74 14.36
CA VAL A 90 -5.18 -7.03 14.02
C VAL A 90 -5.98 -7.09 15.31
N ASN A 91 -6.92 -6.18 15.47
CA ASN A 91 -7.87 -6.16 16.58
C ASN A 91 -9.24 -6.59 16.08
N TRP A 92 -9.91 -7.50 16.77
CA TRP A 92 -11.26 -7.90 16.41
C TRP A 92 -12.16 -8.10 17.63
N SER A 93 -13.46 -8.00 17.40
CA SER A 93 -14.48 -8.28 18.40
C SER A 93 -15.72 -8.85 17.73
N LEU A 94 -16.38 -9.78 18.41
CA LEU A 94 -17.66 -10.33 17.98
C LEU A 94 -18.78 -9.78 18.85
N THR A 95 -19.87 -9.39 18.20
CA THR A 95 -21.11 -8.97 18.87
C THR A 95 -22.26 -9.85 18.42
N GLU A 96 -23.07 -10.27 19.38
CA GLU A 96 -24.34 -10.92 19.07
C GLU A 96 -25.22 -9.99 18.23
N VAL A 97 -25.88 -10.56 17.23
CA VAL A 97 -26.88 -9.85 16.44
C VAL A 97 -28.25 -10.27 16.94
N ASP A 98 -29.23 -9.36 16.87
CA ASP A 98 -30.59 -9.65 17.28
C ASP A 98 -31.13 -10.89 16.54
N PRO A 99 -31.43 -11.99 17.26
CA PRO A 99 -31.91 -13.23 16.65
C PRO A 99 -33.28 -13.07 16.00
N ALA A 100 -34.07 -12.05 16.37
CA ALA A 100 -35.35 -11.76 15.73
C ALA A 100 -35.20 -11.28 14.28
N ALA A 101 -34.01 -10.85 13.87
CA ALA A 101 -33.71 -10.43 12.51
C ALA A 101 -33.40 -11.61 11.55
N TYR A 102 -33.34 -12.85 12.06
CA TYR A 102 -32.90 -14.03 11.30
C TYR A 102 -33.85 -15.23 11.47
N PRO A 103 -33.87 -16.16 10.50
CA PRO A 103 -34.61 -17.41 10.64
C PRO A 103 -34.27 -18.16 11.93
N PRO A 104 -35.25 -18.81 12.58
CA PRO A 104 -35.04 -19.53 13.82
C PRO A 104 -34.02 -20.66 13.65
N GLY A 105 -33.12 -20.79 14.63
CA GLY A 105 -32.01 -21.76 14.61
C GLY A 105 -30.69 -21.21 14.08
N LEU A 106 -30.65 -19.95 13.64
CA LEU A 106 -29.42 -19.24 13.32
C LEU A 106 -29.05 -18.29 14.48
N ALA A 107 -27.80 -18.36 14.93
CA ALA A 107 -27.22 -17.41 15.88
C ALA A 107 -26.08 -16.64 15.20
N PRO A 108 -26.38 -15.75 14.23
CA PRO A 108 -25.32 -15.03 13.54
C PRO A 108 -24.67 -14.00 14.45
N ARG A 109 -23.37 -13.79 14.24
CA ARG A 109 -22.57 -12.78 14.92
C ARG A 109 -22.00 -11.80 13.94
N LYS A 110 -21.82 -10.57 14.41
CA LYS A 110 -21.14 -9.52 13.65
C LYS A 110 -19.68 -9.45 14.10
N LEU A 111 -18.77 -9.55 13.14
CA LEU A 111 -17.35 -9.33 13.33
C LEU A 111 -17.03 -7.86 13.04
N ALA A 112 -16.42 -7.17 13.99
CA ALA A 112 -15.73 -5.90 13.77
C ALA A 112 -14.23 -6.16 13.85
N MET A 113 -13.45 -5.69 12.87
CA MET A 113 -12.02 -5.93 12.78
C MET A 113 -11.30 -4.68 12.25
N ASN A 114 -10.21 -4.32 12.91
CA ASN A 114 -9.34 -3.22 12.53
C ASN A 114 -7.92 -3.77 12.34
N VAL A 115 -7.25 -3.38 11.28
CA VAL A 115 -5.84 -3.71 11.02
C VAL A 115 -5.03 -2.43 11.04
N TYR A 116 -4.03 -2.40 11.91
CA TYR A 116 -3.10 -1.29 12.06
C TYR A 116 -1.75 -1.71 11.47
N TYR A 117 -1.13 -0.80 10.72
CA TYR A 117 0.20 -0.96 10.16
C TYR A 117 1.10 0.19 10.63
N PRO A 118 2.41 -0.03 10.74
CA PRO A 118 3.34 1.03 11.11
C PRO A 118 3.41 2.08 10.02
N ASP A 119 3.56 3.35 10.44
CA ASP A 119 3.80 4.50 9.57
C ASP A 119 5.10 4.36 8.75
#